data_AF-A0A9Q1HKF8-F1
#
_entry.id   AF-A0A9Q1HKF8-F1
#
_cell.length_a   1.000
_cell.length_b   1.000
_cell.length_c   1.000
_cell.angle_alpha   90.00
_cell.angle_beta   90.00
_cell.angle_gamma   90.00
#
_symmetry.space_group_name_H-M   'P 1'
#
loop_
_entity.id
_entity.type
_entity.pdbx_description
1 polymer ?
#
loop_
_entity_poly.entity_id
_entity_poly.type
_entity_poly.pdbx_seq_one_letter_code
_entity_poly.pdbx_strand_id
1 'polypeptide(L)'
;MWQQFHQLRYSEKLLKGWNNLLNNLHVKREVEEEVFLFQHLLEEVFKLLIKDVIEKDLPTEVNMESQPDMGESEEQALRYCAGYVPQKLTKRYAAIKNNSTAYAYVNILKSWTLVEEEDASSLLEYTTLWLQRQNRGGLFKINDEVFIFFRAMEDVVRSCLQKTNIALSQTSDIQASLFNKFLESKDIRQKWDNLTGPLSDEAKGKLFQEVCKCFLKMRCEAFIRAYMIIRKDSDMQATRKGEKALRKQLNT
;
A
#
# COMPACT_ATOMS: atom_id res chain seq x y z
N MET A 1 -22.09 14.92 -11.96
CA MET A 1 -22.27 14.64 -10.52
C MET A 1 -21.92 15.84 -9.63
N TRP A 2 -20.66 16.31 -9.53
CA TRP A 2 -20.29 17.41 -8.61
C TRP A 2 -21.03 18.73 -8.89
N GLN A 3 -21.15 19.15 -10.15
CA GLN A 3 -21.93 20.33 -10.52
C GLN A 3 -23.42 20.21 -10.19
N GLN A 4 -24.00 19.03 -10.43
CA GLN A 4 -25.41 18.74 -10.10
C GLN A 4 -25.65 18.69 -8.59
N PHE A 5 -24.69 18.16 -7.82
CA PHE A 5 -24.74 18.19 -6.36
C PHE A 5 -24.68 19.62 -5.83
N HIS A 6 -23.77 20.46 -6.33
CA HIS A 6 -23.74 21.87 -5.94
C HIS A 6 -25.02 22.61 -6.34
N GLN A 7 -25.57 22.35 -7.52
CA GLN A 7 -26.87 22.92 -7.91
C GLN A 7 -28.00 22.45 -6.98
N LEU A 8 -27.96 21.20 -6.51
CA LEU A 8 -28.94 20.65 -5.57
C LEU A 8 -28.86 21.33 -4.19
N ARG A 9 -27.66 21.68 -3.71
CA ARG A 9 -27.44 22.38 -2.42
C ARG A 9 -28.14 23.73 -2.35
N TYR A 10 -28.23 24.42 -3.49
CA TYR A 10 -28.89 25.73 -3.60
C TYR A 10 -30.33 25.63 -4.12
N SER A 11 -30.87 24.41 -4.25
CA SER A 11 -32.24 24.24 -4.75
C SER A 11 -33.26 24.63 -3.68
N GLU A 12 -34.14 25.56 -4.03
CA GLU A 12 -35.20 26.02 -3.11
C GLU A 12 -36.11 24.88 -2.64
N LYS A 13 -36.32 23.87 -3.49
CA LYS A 13 -37.15 22.71 -3.17
C LYS A 13 -36.59 21.91 -2.01
N LEU A 14 -35.27 21.73 -1.97
CA LEU A 14 -34.60 20.95 -0.93
C LEU A 14 -34.55 21.72 0.38
N LEU A 15 -34.25 23.03 0.33
CA LEU A 15 -34.27 23.92 1.49
C LEU A 15 -35.67 23.97 2.13
N LYS A 16 -36.74 24.10 1.32
CA LYS A 16 -38.12 24.04 1.83
C LYS A 16 -38.44 22.69 2.47
N GLY A 17 -37.98 21.58 1.87
CA GLY A 17 -38.17 20.24 2.43
C GLY A 17 -37.45 20.04 3.76
N TRP A 18 -36.22 20.53 3.87
CA TRP A 18 -35.43 20.51 5.10
C TRP A 18 -36.11 21.28 6.24
N ASN A 19 -36.58 22.48 5.94
CA ASN A 19 -37.23 23.32 6.94
C ASN A 19 -38.55 22.72 7.41
N ASN A 20 -39.31 22.11 6.49
CA ASN A 20 -40.52 21.37 6.84
C ASN A 20 -40.22 20.17 7.74
N LEU A 21 -39.21 19.37 7.42
CA LEU A 21 -38.81 18.22 8.23
C LEU A 21 -38.46 18.66 9.65
N LEU A 22 -37.62 19.66 9.76
CA LEU A 22 -37.14 20.15 11.02
C LEU A 22 -38.22 20.82 11.88
N ASN A 23 -39.19 21.50 11.24
CA ASN A 23 -40.36 22.05 11.91
C ASN A 23 -41.29 20.95 12.41
N ASN A 24 -41.47 19.87 11.62
CA ASN A 24 -42.23 18.70 12.04
C ASN A 24 -41.57 17.94 13.20
N LEU A 25 -40.24 17.98 13.29
CA LEU A 25 -39.48 17.39 14.40
C LEU A 25 -39.38 18.31 15.63
N HIS A 26 -39.99 19.50 15.58
CA HIS A 26 -39.96 20.50 16.67
C HIS A 26 -38.56 20.86 17.17
N VAL A 27 -37.55 20.81 16.29
CA VAL A 27 -36.18 21.14 16.64
C VAL A 27 -36.08 22.65 16.84
N LYS A 28 -35.81 23.11 18.07
CA LYS A 28 -35.48 24.52 18.33
C LYS A 28 -34.05 24.79 17.87
N ARG A 29 -33.86 25.80 17.04
CA ARG A 29 -32.55 26.19 16.50
C ARG A 29 -32.54 27.62 16.01
N GLU A 30 -31.36 28.19 15.94
CA GLU A 30 -31.12 29.49 15.31
C GLU A 30 -30.87 29.35 13.80
N VAL A 31 -31.04 30.44 13.06
CA VAL A 31 -30.92 30.44 11.59
C VAL A 31 -29.52 30.01 11.13
N GLU A 32 -28.48 30.38 11.87
CA GLU A 32 -27.10 30.03 11.56
C GLU A 32 -26.83 28.54 11.79
N GLU A 33 -27.40 27.95 12.84
CA GLU A 33 -27.30 26.51 13.14
C GLU A 33 -28.01 25.65 12.09
N GLU A 34 -29.12 26.14 11.51
CA GLU A 34 -29.85 25.46 10.44
C GLU A 34 -28.98 25.24 9.20
N VAL A 35 -28.12 26.22 8.86
CA VAL A 35 -27.21 26.13 7.72
C VAL A 35 -26.13 25.08 7.95
N PHE A 36 -25.54 25.05 9.14
CA PHE A 36 -24.50 24.06 9.49
C PHE A 36 -25.06 22.64 9.55
N LEU A 37 -26.22 22.46 10.18
CA LEU A 37 -26.90 21.16 10.24
C LEU A 37 -27.29 20.67 8.85
N PHE A 38 -27.79 21.55 7.99
CA PHE A 38 -28.11 21.21 6.61
C PHE A 38 -26.88 20.79 5.82
N GLN A 39 -25.78 21.54 5.95
CA GLN A 39 -24.52 21.23 5.27
C GLN A 39 -23.96 19.88 5.74
N HIS A 40 -23.98 19.62 7.05
CA HIS A 40 -23.52 18.35 7.61
C HIS A 40 -24.35 17.16 7.10
N LEU A 41 -25.69 17.28 7.12
CA LEU A 41 -26.57 16.24 6.61
C LEU A 41 -26.31 15.97 5.11
N LEU A 42 -26.18 17.02 4.31
CA LEU A 42 -25.92 16.87 2.87
C LEU A 42 -24.58 16.22 2.61
N GLU A 43 -23.57 16.49 3.43
CA GLU A 43 -22.27 15.84 3.34
C GLU A 43 -22.37 14.33 3.67
N GLU A 44 -23.09 13.96 4.72
CA GLU A 44 -23.31 12.56 5.09
C GLU A 44 -24.13 11.80 4.04
N VAL A 45 -25.21 12.41 3.53
CA VAL A 45 -25.99 11.84 2.42
C VAL A 45 -25.12 11.69 1.17
N PHE A 46 -24.26 12.67 0.88
CA PHE A 46 -23.36 12.60 -0.26
C PHE A 46 -22.30 11.50 -0.11
N LYS A 47 -21.71 11.32 1.08
CA LYS A 47 -20.80 10.22 1.39
C LYS A 47 -21.48 8.86 1.17
N LEU A 48 -22.72 8.72 1.64
CA LEU A 48 -23.52 7.52 1.44
C LEU A 48 -23.82 7.26 -0.03
N LEU A 49 -24.25 8.28 -0.78
CA LEU A 49 -24.53 8.16 -2.21
C LEU A 49 -23.27 7.83 -3.02
N ILE A 50 -22.12 8.42 -2.67
CA ILE A 50 -20.85 8.06 -3.27
C ILE A 50 -20.53 6.59 -2.99
N LYS A 51 -20.67 6.15 -1.74
CA LYS A 51 -20.43 4.76 -1.36
C LYS A 51 -21.34 3.81 -2.15
N ASP A 52 -22.61 4.12 -2.27
CA ASP A 52 -23.61 3.32 -2.99
C ASP A 52 -23.35 3.26 -4.51
N VAL A 53 -22.94 4.38 -5.11
CA VAL A 53 -22.55 4.45 -6.54
C VAL A 53 -21.26 3.69 -6.79
N ILE A 54 -20.27 3.83 -5.90
CA ILE A 54 -19.02 3.08 -5.92
C ILE A 54 -19.33 1.58 -5.80
N GLU A 55 -20.15 1.15 -4.86
CA GLU A 55 -20.51 -0.26 -4.66
C GLU A 55 -21.31 -0.86 -5.83
N LYS A 56 -22.11 -0.06 -6.55
CA LYS A 56 -22.89 -0.50 -7.73
C LYS A 56 -22.10 -0.50 -9.03
N ASP A 57 -21.17 0.44 -9.20
CA ASP A 57 -20.33 0.56 -10.40
C ASP A 57 -19.05 -0.28 -10.32
N LEU A 58 -18.73 -0.84 -9.14
CA LEU A 58 -17.62 -1.77 -8.96
C LEU A 58 -18.11 -3.23 -8.96
N PRO A 59 -17.39 -4.15 -9.64
CA PRO A 59 -17.68 -5.56 -9.53
C PRO A 59 -17.65 -5.97 -8.06
N THR A 60 -18.76 -6.51 -7.56
CA THR A 60 -18.93 -7.00 -6.18
C THR A 60 -17.96 -8.14 -5.84
N GLU A 61 -17.29 -8.69 -6.86
CA GLU A 61 -16.24 -9.68 -6.71
C GLU A 61 -14.96 -9.13 -7.33
N VAL A 62 -14.01 -8.72 -6.48
CA VAL A 62 -12.60 -8.80 -6.84
C VAL A 62 -12.36 -10.27 -7.14
N ASN A 63 -12.46 -10.66 -8.41
CA ASN A 63 -11.88 -11.91 -8.86
C ASN A 63 -10.42 -11.82 -8.44
N MET A 64 -10.07 -12.49 -7.34
CA MET A 64 -8.69 -12.80 -7.03
C MET A 64 -8.26 -13.78 -8.11
N GLU A 65 -7.96 -13.27 -9.31
CA GLU A 65 -7.20 -14.02 -10.28
C GLU A 65 -6.00 -14.59 -9.51
N SER A 66 -5.84 -15.92 -9.59
CA SER A 66 -4.72 -16.61 -8.99
C SER A 66 -3.45 -15.87 -9.40
N GLN A 67 -2.85 -15.17 -8.44
CA GLN A 67 -1.65 -14.39 -8.71
C GLN A 67 -0.62 -15.35 -9.29
N PRO A 68 0.00 -15.04 -10.44
CA PRO A 68 1.07 -15.87 -10.95
C PRO A 68 2.17 -15.97 -9.88
N ASP A 69 2.65 -17.18 -9.67
CA ASP A 69 3.75 -17.46 -8.77
C ASP A 69 4.92 -16.51 -9.07
N MET A 70 5.58 -16.05 -8.00
CA MET A 70 6.70 -15.13 -8.11
C MET A 70 7.82 -15.78 -8.94
N GLY A 71 8.18 -15.14 -10.04
CA GLY A 71 9.24 -15.65 -10.91
C GLY A 71 10.63 -15.49 -10.29
N GLU A 72 11.62 -16.21 -10.83
CA GLU A 72 13.00 -16.21 -10.32
C GLU A 72 13.59 -14.79 -10.21
N SER A 73 13.37 -13.95 -11.22
CA SER A 73 13.85 -12.57 -11.26
C SER A 73 13.15 -11.67 -10.22
N GLU A 74 11.89 -11.94 -9.94
CA GLU A 74 11.11 -11.23 -8.93
C GLU A 74 11.58 -11.63 -7.52
N GLU A 75 11.89 -12.91 -7.29
CA GLU A 75 12.46 -13.41 -6.03
C GLU A 75 13.85 -12.81 -5.78
N GLN A 76 14.72 -12.78 -6.80
CA GLN A 76 16.03 -12.12 -6.76
C GLN A 76 15.90 -10.63 -6.41
N ALA A 77 15.02 -9.91 -7.10
CA ALA A 77 14.76 -8.50 -6.84
C ALA A 77 14.16 -8.27 -5.44
N LEU A 78 13.27 -9.15 -4.99
CA LEU A 78 12.70 -9.10 -3.65
C LEU A 78 13.79 -9.28 -2.59
N ARG A 79 14.67 -10.29 -2.72
CA ARG A 79 15.77 -10.51 -1.77
C ARG A 79 16.70 -9.32 -1.69
N TYR A 80 17.02 -8.71 -2.83
CA TYR A 80 17.79 -7.47 -2.89
C TYR A 80 17.11 -6.33 -2.14
N CYS A 81 15.82 -6.10 -2.40
CA CYS A 81 15.06 -5.03 -1.75
C CYS A 81 14.89 -5.28 -0.25
N ALA A 82 14.68 -6.54 0.14
CA ALA A 82 14.49 -6.94 1.52
C ALA A 82 15.70 -6.58 2.40
N GLY A 83 16.93 -6.69 1.87
CA GLY A 83 18.15 -6.28 2.58
C GLY A 83 18.22 -4.78 2.94
N TYR A 84 17.52 -3.91 2.20
CA TYR A 84 17.48 -2.48 2.51
C TYR A 84 16.82 -2.20 3.87
N VAL A 85 15.79 -2.98 4.25
CA VAL A 85 15.02 -2.78 5.48
C VAL A 85 15.90 -2.95 6.74
N PRO A 86 16.54 -4.10 6.99
CA PRO A 86 17.41 -4.25 8.16
C PRO A 86 18.62 -3.32 8.09
N GLN A 87 19.18 -3.04 6.91
CA GLN A 87 20.29 -2.09 6.79
C GLN A 87 19.91 -0.69 7.28
N LYS A 88 18.75 -0.19 6.84
CA LYS A 88 18.24 1.14 7.21
C LYS A 88 17.91 1.21 8.70
N LEU A 89 17.19 0.21 9.22
CA LEU A 89 16.79 0.18 10.62
C LEU A 89 17.99 0.00 11.55
N THR A 90 18.98 -0.83 11.19
CA THR A 90 20.22 -0.99 11.95
C THR A 90 20.95 0.34 12.08
N LYS A 91 21.11 1.08 10.97
CA LYS A 91 21.73 2.43 11.00
C LYS A 91 20.95 3.40 11.88
N ARG A 92 19.61 3.38 11.81
CA ARG A 92 18.74 4.25 12.62
C ARG A 92 18.88 3.96 14.11
N TYR A 93 18.78 2.69 14.52
CA TYR A 93 18.83 2.33 15.95
C TYR A 93 20.24 2.39 16.52
N ALA A 94 21.27 2.11 15.73
CA ALA A 94 22.66 2.28 16.15
C ALA A 94 23.05 3.73 16.47
N ALA A 95 22.34 4.71 15.90
CA ALA A 95 22.56 6.13 16.21
C ALA A 95 22.00 6.54 17.60
N ILE A 96 21.10 5.74 18.18
CA ILE A 96 20.47 6.04 19.47
C ILE A 96 21.38 5.54 20.60
N LYS A 97 22.02 6.48 21.30
CA LYS A 97 22.91 6.17 22.43
C LYS A 97 22.13 5.85 23.70
N ASN A 98 22.68 4.99 24.56
CA ASN A 98 22.17 4.67 25.90
C ASN A 98 20.73 4.11 25.93
N ASN A 99 20.31 3.39 24.88
CA ASN A 99 18.99 2.77 24.82
C ASN A 99 19.12 1.25 24.66
N SER A 100 18.76 0.50 25.69
CA SER A 100 18.85 -0.96 25.72
C SER A 100 17.97 -1.64 24.67
N THR A 101 16.77 -1.10 24.42
CA THR A 101 15.85 -1.61 23.38
C THR A 101 16.42 -1.40 21.98
N ALA A 102 17.01 -0.22 21.71
CA ALA A 102 17.66 0.06 20.43
C ALA A 102 18.85 -0.88 20.20
N TYR A 103 19.63 -1.18 21.24
CA TYR A 103 20.71 -2.17 21.16
C TYR A 103 20.20 -3.57 20.85
N ALA A 104 19.12 -4.01 21.52
CA ALA A 104 18.48 -5.29 21.24
C ALA A 104 17.98 -5.38 19.79
N TYR A 105 17.37 -4.31 19.26
CA TYR A 105 16.96 -4.25 17.86
C TYR A 105 18.15 -4.36 16.91
N VAL A 106 19.26 -3.66 17.18
CA VAL A 106 20.47 -3.76 16.36
C VAL A 106 21.00 -5.19 16.34
N ASN A 107 21.00 -5.91 17.47
CA ASN A 107 21.48 -7.28 17.53
C ASN A 107 20.62 -8.23 16.70
N ILE A 108 19.29 -8.14 16.81
CA ILE A 108 18.35 -8.93 16.00
C ILE A 108 18.48 -8.58 14.50
N LEU A 109 18.51 -7.30 14.14
CA LEU A 109 18.62 -6.90 12.74
C LEU A 109 19.97 -7.30 12.13
N LYS A 110 21.04 -7.36 12.92
CA LYS A 110 22.33 -7.88 12.46
C LYS A 110 22.33 -9.40 12.31
N SER A 111 21.61 -10.15 13.14
CA SER A 111 21.51 -11.62 13.01
C SER A 111 20.74 -12.06 11.76
N TRP A 112 20.01 -11.14 11.13
CA TRP A 112 19.37 -11.36 9.83
C TRP A 112 20.35 -11.39 8.65
N THR A 113 21.61 -11.01 8.88
CA THR A 113 22.64 -11.07 7.84
C THR A 113 22.96 -12.51 7.51
N LEU A 114 23.11 -12.83 6.24
CA LEU A 114 23.66 -14.11 5.80
C LEU A 114 25.12 -14.23 6.28
N VAL A 115 25.39 -15.26 7.08
CA VAL A 115 26.76 -15.70 7.38
C VAL A 115 27.14 -16.70 6.28
N GLU A 116 28.27 -16.48 5.61
CA GLU A 116 28.76 -17.38 4.57
C GLU A 116 29.28 -18.66 5.26
N GLU A 117 28.42 -19.66 5.41
CA GLU A 117 28.82 -21.01 5.77
C GLU A 117 29.12 -21.79 4.49
N GLU A 118 30.31 -22.41 4.41
CA GLU A 118 30.90 -22.94 3.18
C GLU A 118 30.13 -24.14 2.55
N ASP A 119 29.21 -24.79 3.26
CA ASP A 119 28.70 -26.12 2.88
C ASP A 119 27.17 -26.30 2.84
N ALA A 120 26.36 -25.25 3.02
CA ALA A 120 24.89 -25.39 3.04
C ALA A 120 24.23 -24.97 1.71
N SER A 121 23.99 -25.93 0.80
CA SER A 121 23.19 -25.70 -0.41
C SER A 121 21.71 -25.55 -0.05
N SER A 122 21.17 -24.33 -0.12
CA SER A 122 19.73 -24.10 0.11
C SER A 122 18.96 -24.04 -1.20
N LEU A 123 17.65 -24.36 -1.16
CA LEU A 123 16.78 -24.21 -2.34
C LEU A 123 16.73 -22.76 -2.87
N LEU A 124 17.11 -21.79 -2.04
CA LEU A 124 17.11 -20.35 -2.35
C LEU A 124 18.50 -19.82 -2.71
N GLU A 125 19.51 -20.69 -2.80
CA GLU A 125 20.90 -20.32 -3.05
C GLU A 125 21.05 -19.49 -4.35
N TYR A 126 20.25 -19.76 -5.38
CA TYR A 126 20.26 -18.98 -6.63
C TYR A 126 20.00 -17.49 -6.41
N THR A 127 19.12 -17.11 -5.46
CA THR A 127 18.87 -15.70 -5.13
C THR A 127 20.07 -15.06 -4.42
N THR A 128 20.77 -15.82 -3.58
CA THR A 128 21.98 -15.38 -2.88
C THR A 128 23.13 -15.19 -3.86
N LEU A 129 23.36 -16.16 -4.76
CA LEU A 129 24.39 -16.09 -5.79
C LEU A 129 24.16 -14.90 -6.72
N TRP A 130 22.91 -14.66 -7.12
CA TRP A 130 22.56 -13.47 -7.90
C TRP A 130 22.89 -12.18 -7.13
N LEU A 131 22.52 -12.09 -5.85
CA LEU A 131 22.80 -10.93 -5.01
C LEU A 131 24.31 -10.68 -4.84
N GLN A 132 25.10 -11.73 -4.69
CA GLN A 132 26.57 -11.65 -4.61
C GLN A 132 27.16 -11.03 -5.89
N ARG A 133 26.66 -11.42 -7.08
CA ARG A 133 27.10 -10.85 -8.36
C ARG A 133 26.80 -9.35 -8.48
N GLN A 134 25.72 -8.87 -7.85
CA GLN A 134 25.37 -7.44 -7.82
C GLN A 134 26.12 -6.66 -6.74
N ASN A 135 26.71 -7.33 -5.75
CA ASN A 135 27.27 -6.68 -4.58
C ASN A 135 28.63 -6.04 -4.89
N ARG A 136 28.72 -4.73 -4.67
CA ARG A 136 29.97 -3.94 -4.78
C ARG A 136 30.54 -3.55 -3.40
N GLY A 137 30.24 -4.33 -2.37
CA GLY A 137 30.70 -4.11 -0.99
C GLY A 137 29.76 -3.30 -0.10
N GLY A 138 28.55 -2.98 -0.56
CA GLY A 138 27.59 -2.14 0.17
C GLY A 138 26.23 -2.77 0.45
N LEU A 139 25.94 -3.96 -0.09
CA LEU A 139 24.65 -4.63 0.08
C LEU A 139 24.59 -5.41 1.39
N PHE A 140 23.43 -5.33 2.04
CA PHE A 140 23.11 -6.14 3.22
C PHE A 140 22.51 -7.47 2.74
N LYS A 141 23.31 -8.54 2.78
CA LYS A 141 22.88 -9.88 2.39
C LYS A 141 22.03 -10.46 3.51
N ILE A 142 20.79 -10.84 3.23
CA ILE A 142 19.88 -11.45 4.23
C ILE A 142 19.92 -12.98 4.13
N ASN A 143 19.72 -13.65 5.27
CA ASN A 143 19.56 -15.11 5.31
C ASN A 143 18.20 -15.55 4.73
N ASP A 144 18.01 -16.86 4.58
CA ASP A 144 16.82 -17.44 3.94
C ASP A 144 15.54 -17.24 4.76
N GLU A 145 15.62 -17.33 6.10
CA GLU A 145 14.46 -17.15 6.98
C GLU A 145 13.87 -15.73 6.85
N VAL A 146 14.77 -14.74 6.80
CA VAL A 146 14.41 -13.32 6.61
C VAL A 146 13.84 -13.11 5.22
N PHE A 147 14.41 -13.73 4.19
CA PHE A 147 13.86 -13.67 2.85
C PHE A 147 12.45 -14.26 2.79
N ILE A 148 12.23 -15.42 3.39
CA ILE A 148 10.93 -16.11 3.47
C ILE A 148 9.89 -15.24 4.20
N PHE A 149 10.28 -14.50 5.24
CA PHE A 149 9.44 -13.51 5.89
C PHE A 149 9.02 -12.38 4.94
N PHE A 150 9.97 -11.76 4.22
CA PHE A 150 9.64 -10.71 3.26
C PHE A 150 8.85 -11.23 2.05
N ARG A 151 9.02 -12.49 1.65
CA ARG A 151 8.20 -13.16 0.62
C ARG A 151 6.75 -13.25 1.06
N ALA A 152 6.48 -13.72 2.28
CA ALA A 152 5.11 -13.78 2.80
C ALA A 152 4.45 -12.38 2.86
N MET A 153 5.21 -11.34 3.22
CA MET A 153 4.72 -9.96 3.15
C MET A 153 4.44 -9.53 1.71
N GLU A 154 5.30 -9.90 0.78
CA GLU A 154 5.16 -9.55 -0.64
C GLU A 154 3.93 -10.21 -1.26
N ASP A 155 3.62 -11.46 -0.92
CA ASP A 155 2.42 -12.15 -1.42
C ASP A 155 1.14 -11.39 -1.02
N VAL A 156 1.09 -10.86 0.21
CA VAL A 156 -0.01 -9.99 0.64
C VAL A 156 -0.02 -8.67 -0.13
N VAL A 157 1.14 -8.06 -0.39
CA VAL A 157 1.22 -6.84 -1.20
C VAL A 157 0.71 -7.08 -2.62
N ARG A 158 1.16 -8.16 -3.28
CA ARG A 158 0.76 -8.54 -4.65
C ARG A 158 -0.72 -8.84 -4.79
N SER A 159 -1.33 -9.47 -3.79
CA SER A 159 -2.79 -9.72 -3.79
C SER A 159 -3.62 -8.43 -3.71
N CYS A 160 -3.07 -7.36 -3.11
CA CYS A 160 -3.79 -6.09 -2.95
C CYS A 160 -3.44 -5.07 -4.04
N LEU A 161 -2.17 -4.94 -4.41
CA LEU A 161 -1.66 -3.96 -5.37
C LEU A 161 -1.71 -4.52 -6.80
N GLN A 162 -2.92 -4.70 -7.31
CA GLN A 162 -3.16 -5.16 -8.68
C GLN A 162 -3.64 -3.99 -9.55
N LYS A 163 -3.32 -4.01 -10.85
CA LYS A 163 -3.74 -2.97 -11.82
C LYS A 163 -5.27 -2.74 -11.82
N THR A 164 -6.04 -3.81 -11.62
CA THR A 164 -7.50 -3.85 -11.52
C THR A 164 -8.04 -3.19 -10.24
N ASN A 165 -7.29 -3.24 -9.15
CA ASN A 165 -7.75 -2.79 -7.83
C ASN A 165 -7.37 -1.33 -7.52
N ILE A 166 -6.61 -0.64 -8.37
CA ILE A 166 -6.12 0.73 -8.10
C ILE A 166 -7.26 1.76 -8.06
N ALA A 167 -8.30 1.57 -8.87
CA ALA A 167 -9.46 2.47 -8.88
C ALA A 167 -10.20 2.44 -7.53
N LEU A 168 -10.27 1.27 -6.89
CA LEU A 168 -10.83 1.06 -5.54
C LEU A 168 -9.98 1.73 -4.45
N SER A 169 -8.68 1.83 -4.68
CA SER A 169 -7.70 2.32 -3.72
C SER A 169 -7.54 3.85 -3.70
N GLN A 170 -8.28 4.60 -4.52
CA GLN A 170 -8.13 6.07 -4.60
C GLN A 170 -8.66 6.81 -3.37
N THR A 171 -9.52 6.17 -2.57
CA THR A 171 -10.20 6.80 -1.43
C THR A 171 -9.71 6.31 -0.06
N SER A 172 -8.80 5.33 -0.01
CA SER A 172 -8.35 4.69 1.23
C SER A 172 -6.83 4.76 1.42
N ASP A 173 -6.40 4.77 2.69
CA ASP A 173 -4.99 4.62 3.03
C ASP A 173 -4.54 3.17 2.78
N ILE A 174 -3.97 2.95 1.60
CA ILE A 174 -3.45 1.65 1.14
C ILE A 174 -2.40 1.10 2.11
N GLN A 175 -1.54 1.97 2.67
CA GLN A 175 -0.50 1.51 3.59
C GLN A 175 -1.11 1.00 4.89
N ALA A 176 -2.12 1.71 5.42
CA ALA A 176 -2.85 1.24 6.60
C ALA A 176 -3.60 -0.08 6.34
N SER A 177 -4.25 -0.21 5.18
CA SER A 177 -4.94 -1.44 4.79
C SER A 177 -4.00 -2.64 4.69
N LEU A 178 -2.87 -2.47 3.99
CA LEU A 178 -1.84 -3.51 3.88
C LEU A 178 -1.21 -3.86 5.24
N PHE A 179 -0.97 -2.85 6.08
CA PHE A 179 -0.44 -3.06 7.42
C PHE A 179 -1.39 -3.91 8.27
N ASN A 180 -2.69 -3.65 8.23
CA ASN A 180 -3.69 -4.47 8.91
C ASN A 180 -3.70 -5.90 8.38
N LYS A 181 -3.58 -6.10 7.06
CA LYS A 181 -3.47 -7.45 6.48
C LYS A 181 -2.21 -8.19 6.94
N PHE A 182 -1.08 -7.50 7.12
CA PHE A 182 0.11 -8.10 7.71
C PHE A 182 -0.14 -8.53 9.16
N LEU A 183 -0.81 -7.67 9.94
CA LEU A 183 -1.18 -7.98 11.33
C LEU A 183 -2.16 -9.14 11.43
N GLU A 184 -3.04 -9.35 10.45
CA GLU A 184 -4.04 -10.42 10.40
C GLU A 184 -3.48 -11.75 9.86
N SER A 185 -2.40 -11.71 9.07
CA SER A 185 -1.76 -12.91 8.53
C SER A 185 -1.06 -13.75 9.60
N LYS A 186 -1.59 -14.97 9.85
CA LYS A 186 -0.97 -15.95 10.75
C LYS A 186 0.44 -16.33 10.31
N ASP A 187 0.64 -16.43 8.99
CA ASP A 187 1.89 -16.86 8.40
C ASP A 187 3.02 -15.83 8.61
N ILE A 188 2.71 -14.54 8.40
CA ILE A 188 3.65 -13.44 8.66
C ILE A 188 3.99 -13.37 10.15
N ARG A 189 3.00 -13.51 11.04
CA ARG A 189 3.24 -13.49 12.49
C ARG A 189 4.13 -14.64 12.95
N GLN A 190 3.88 -15.86 12.49
CA GLN A 190 4.69 -17.02 12.84
C GLN A 190 6.15 -16.83 12.40
N LYS A 191 6.37 -16.38 11.16
CA LYS A 191 7.71 -16.07 10.65
C LYS A 191 8.37 -14.94 11.44
N TRP A 192 7.60 -13.92 11.81
CA TRP A 192 8.09 -12.82 12.64
C TRP A 192 8.55 -13.27 14.04
N ASP A 193 7.77 -14.13 14.68
CA ASP A 193 8.09 -14.65 16.01
C ASP A 193 9.38 -15.48 15.99
N ASN A 194 9.60 -16.27 14.93
CA ASN A 194 10.85 -17.01 14.73
C ASN A 194 12.06 -16.08 14.61
N LEU A 195 11.93 -14.98 13.86
CA LEU A 195 13.02 -14.02 13.65
C LEU A 195 13.33 -13.14 14.86
N THR A 196 12.41 -13.06 15.83
CA THR A 196 12.48 -12.10 16.94
C THR A 196 12.34 -12.71 18.32
N GLY A 197 12.41 -14.05 18.41
CA GLY A 197 12.24 -14.83 19.65
C GLY A 197 12.86 -14.22 20.92
N PRO A 198 14.10 -13.69 20.90
CA PRO A 198 14.75 -13.12 22.09
C PRO A 198 14.16 -11.79 22.61
N LEU A 199 13.29 -11.11 21.87
CA LEU A 199 12.70 -9.82 22.26
C LEU A 199 11.46 -10.00 23.14
N SER A 200 11.16 -9.00 23.97
CA SER A 200 9.85 -8.91 24.64
C SER A 200 8.74 -8.61 23.64
N ASP A 201 7.50 -8.99 23.95
CA ASP A 201 6.36 -8.81 23.02
C ASP A 201 6.11 -7.35 22.62
N GLU A 202 6.28 -6.42 23.57
CA GLU A 202 6.18 -4.98 23.28
C GLU A 202 7.28 -4.54 22.28
N ALA A 203 8.51 -5.02 22.47
CA ALA A 203 9.64 -4.71 21.60
C ALA A 203 9.46 -5.36 20.21
N LYS A 204 8.96 -6.60 20.16
CA LYS A 204 8.57 -7.28 18.92
C LYS A 204 7.55 -6.47 18.15
N GLY A 205 6.47 -6.03 18.80
CA GLY A 205 5.41 -5.25 18.17
C GLY A 205 5.91 -3.93 17.59
N LYS A 206 6.71 -3.18 18.35
CA LYS A 206 7.30 -1.90 17.89
C LYS A 206 8.26 -2.11 16.71
N LEU A 207 9.13 -3.11 16.78
CA LEU A 207 10.05 -3.40 15.68
C LEU A 207 9.30 -3.89 14.44
N PHE A 208 8.28 -4.73 14.60
CA PHE A 208 7.43 -5.21 13.50
C PHE A 208 6.78 -4.04 12.76
N GLN A 209 6.23 -3.08 13.50
CA GLN A 209 5.61 -1.89 12.92
C GLN A 209 6.61 -1.09 12.07
N GLU A 210 7.84 -0.92 12.54
CA GLU A 210 8.89 -0.18 11.83
C GLU A 210 9.41 -0.93 10.59
N VAL A 211 9.52 -2.26 10.68
CA VAL A 211 9.85 -3.14 9.54
C VAL A 211 8.76 -3.05 8.47
N CYS A 212 7.49 -3.22 8.86
CA CYS A 212 6.35 -3.12 7.95
C CYS A 212 6.26 -1.75 7.31
N LYS A 213 6.39 -0.67 8.09
CA LYS A 213 6.37 0.70 7.57
C LYS A 213 7.47 0.93 6.54
N CYS A 214 8.68 0.44 6.79
CA CYS A 214 9.78 0.56 5.85
C CYS A 214 9.53 -0.22 4.56
N PHE A 215 9.04 -1.46 4.68
CA PHE A 215 8.74 -2.33 3.54
C PHE A 215 7.59 -1.78 2.70
N LEU A 216 6.45 -1.45 3.33
CA LEU A 216 5.26 -0.91 2.66
C LEU A 216 5.54 0.40 1.95
N LYS A 217 6.31 1.31 2.58
CA LYS A 217 6.71 2.56 1.93
C LYS A 217 7.43 2.28 0.61
N MET A 218 8.41 1.37 0.62
CA MET A 218 9.18 1.02 -0.56
C MET A 218 8.31 0.37 -1.65
N ARG A 219 7.44 -0.59 -1.28
CA ARG A 219 6.58 -1.29 -2.24
C ARG A 219 5.50 -0.37 -2.82
N CYS A 220 4.82 0.43 -2.00
CA CYS A 220 3.81 1.37 -2.48
C CYS A 220 4.42 2.45 -3.39
N GLU A 221 5.59 3.00 -3.08
CA GLU A 221 6.27 3.97 -3.95
C GLU A 221 6.71 3.35 -5.28
N ALA A 222 7.22 2.11 -5.26
CA ALA A 222 7.58 1.38 -6.48
C ALA A 222 6.34 1.12 -7.35
N PHE A 223 5.25 0.67 -6.74
CA PHE A 223 3.99 0.39 -7.42
C PHE A 223 3.38 1.65 -8.05
N ILE A 224 3.30 2.77 -7.31
CA ILE A 224 2.78 4.04 -7.84
C ILE A 224 3.61 4.49 -9.04
N ARG A 225 4.95 4.38 -8.98
CA ARG A 225 5.82 4.72 -10.11
C ARG A 225 5.56 3.84 -11.33
N ALA A 226 5.50 2.53 -11.14
CA ALA A 226 5.20 1.59 -12.24
C ALA A 226 3.81 1.86 -12.85
N TYR A 227 2.80 2.10 -12.01
CA TYR A 227 1.47 2.43 -12.47
C TYR A 227 1.41 3.74 -13.25
N MET A 228 2.10 4.79 -12.79
CA MET A 228 2.19 6.07 -13.50
C MET A 228 2.82 5.91 -14.89
N ILE A 229 3.81 5.03 -15.04
CA ILE A 229 4.43 4.73 -16.34
C ILE A 229 3.40 4.04 -17.25
N ILE A 230 2.76 2.97 -16.78
CA ILE A 230 1.75 2.22 -17.54
C ILE A 230 0.59 3.13 -17.99
N ARG A 231 0.14 4.04 -17.11
CA ARG A 231 -0.94 4.98 -17.42
C ARG A 231 -0.53 6.00 -18.49
N LYS A 232 0.69 6.54 -18.41
CA LYS A 232 1.22 7.44 -19.44
C LYS A 232 1.30 6.75 -20.80
N ASP A 233 1.73 5.51 -20.84
CA ASP A 233 1.84 4.73 -22.08
C ASP A 233 0.45 4.46 -22.69
N SER A 234 -0.57 4.16 -21.86
CA SER A 234 -1.95 4.02 -22.36
C SER A 234 -2.54 5.32 -22.89
N ASP A 235 -2.26 6.46 -22.24
CA ASP A 235 -2.73 7.78 -22.68
C ASP A 235 -2.03 8.22 -23.99
N MET A 236 -0.76 7.87 -24.17
CA MET A 236 -0.01 8.09 -25.43
C MET A 236 -0.51 7.20 -26.58
N GLN A 237 -0.96 5.97 -26.31
CA GLN A 237 -1.59 5.14 -27.34
C GLN A 237 -2.99 5.64 -27.71
N ALA A 238 -3.77 6.16 -26.75
CA ALA A 238 -5.10 6.73 -26.99
C ALA A 238 -5.08 8.01 -27.85
N THR A 239 -3.96 8.75 -27.86
CA THR A 239 -3.78 9.99 -28.64
C THR A 239 -3.41 9.80 -30.11
N ARG A 240 -3.27 8.54 -30.60
CA ARG A 240 -3.06 8.24 -32.04
C ARG A 240 -4.26 8.54 -32.95
N LYS A 241 -5.35 9.11 -32.43
CA LYS A 241 -6.42 9.72 -33.26
C LYS A 241 -5.94 10.90 -34.12
N GLY A 242 -4.77 11.48 -33.83
CA GLY A 242 -4.14 12.53 -34.65
C GLY A 242 -3.43 12.06 -35.93
N GLU A 243 -3.06 10.78 -36.04
CA GLU A 243 -2.32 10.28 -37.22
C GLU A 243 -3.18 10.21 -38.51
N LYS A 244 -4.51 10.19 -38.39
CA LYS A 244 -5.41 10.26 -39.55
C LYS A 244 -5.58 11.67 -40.13
N ALA A 245 -5.21 12.73 -39.40
CA ALA A 245 -5.34 14.10 -39.90
C ALA A 245 -4.15 14.54 -40.78
N LEU A 246 -2.97 13.94 -40.61
CA LEU A 246 -1.75 14.31 -41.34
C LEU A 246 -1.58 13.61 -42.71
N ARG A 247 -2.39 12.59 -43.03
CA ARG A 247 -2.31 11.88 -44.33
C ARG A 247 -3.19 12.47 -45.43
N LYS A 248 -3.86 13.62 -45.20
CA LYS A 248 -4.81 14.21 -46.16
C LYS A 248 -4.26 15.41 -46.96
N GLN A 249 -2.99 15.76 -46.84
CA GLN A 249 -2.39 16.91 -47.55
C GLN A 249 -1.06 16.62 -48.25
N LEU A 250 -0.98 15.52 -48.99
CA LEU A 250 0.02 15.33 -50.04
C LEU A 250 -0.66 14.66 -51.23
N ASN A 251 -1.41 15.46 -51.99
CA ASN A 251 -1.82 15.19 -53.37
C ASN A 251 -2.17 16.54 -54.02
N THR A 252 -1.13 17.26 -54.40
CA THR A 252 -1.10 18.28 -55.47
C THR A 252 0.34 18.41 -55.92
#